data_AF-A0A1Q3A0G9-F1
#
_entry.id   AF-A0A1Q3A0G9-F1
#
_cell.length_a   1.000
_cell.length_b   1.000
_cell.length_c   1.000
_cell.angle_alpha   90.00
_cell.angle_beta   90.00
_cell.angle_gamma   90.00
#
_symmetry.space_group_name_H-M   'P 1'
#
loop_
_entity.id
_entity.type
_entity.pdbx_description
1 polymer ?
#
loop_
_entity_poly.entity_id
_entity_poly.type
_entity_poly.pdbx_seq_one_letter_code
_entity_poly.pdbx_strand_id
1 'polypeptide(L)'
;MTLSTTTAASIQSVKHAPITNSLKLTPLTFTRGKRTKSKGTLPPLVQRAITQLSVLSASRKQPKLLKLSREDFIKHQTIQHCWSIYQKELREKRNEQLKLQYKSAKNAMDVLQQLNPKMFEAANAPEDGKRFPMELKVPTEFPPNKLWHYTFKKD
;
A
#
# COMPACT_ATOMS: atom_id res chain seq x y z
N MET A 1 2.59 43.29 -34.28
CA MET A 1 2.49 43.40 -35.75
C MET A 1 2.94 42.07 -36.34
N THR A 2 1.98 41.24 -36.71
CA THR A 2 2.17 39.88 -37.24
C THR A 2 2.33 39.92 -38.75
N LEU A 3 3.41 39.36 -39.29
CA LEU A 3 3.63 39.19 -40.72
C LEU A 3 2.94 37.91 -41.21
N SER A 4 2.13 38.05 -42.25
CA SER A 4 1.49 36.99 -43.01
C SER A 4 2.31 36.64 -44.24
N THR A 5 2.56 35.35 -44.47
CA THR A 5 2.94 34.80 -45.78
C THR A 5 2.22 33.48 -46.01
N THR A 6 1.49 33.46 -47.11
CA THR A 6 0.68 32.37 -47.66
C THR A 6 1.39 31.68 -48.81
N THR A 7 0.96 30.44 -49.10
CA THR A 7 1.18 29.63 -50.32
C THR A 7 2.54 28.91 -50.41
N ALA A 8 2.67 27.67 -50.91
CA ALA A 8 1.80 26.87 -51.78
C ALA A 8 1.90 25.36 -51.45
N ALA A 9 0.79 24.65 -51.71
CA ALA A 9 0.69 23.20 -51.62
C ALA A 9 1.31 22.54 -52.87
N SER A 10 2.14 21.52 -52.65
CA SER A 10 2.64 20.61 -53.70
C SER A 10 2.11 19.21 -53.42
N ILE A 11 1.25 18.73 -54.31
CA ILE A 11 0.68 17.39 -54.29
C ILE A 11 1.65 16.49 -55.06
N GLN A 12 2.36 15.61 -54.35
CA GLN A 12 3.13 14.54 -54.99
C GLN A 12 2.27 13.29 -55.11
N SER A 13 2.05 12.87 -56.36
CA SER A 13 1.40 11.62 -56.75
C SER A 13 2.31 10.43 -56.39
N VAL A 14 1.87 9.59 -55.46
CA VAL A 14 2.56 8.34 -55.11
C VAL A 14 1.81 7.17 -55.76
N LYS A 15 2.53 6.47 -56.65
CA LYS A 15 2.07 5.28 -57.36
C LYS A 15 1.76 4.15 -56.35
N HIS A 16 0.54 3.63 -56.37
CA HIS A 16 0.14 2.48 -55.55
C HIS A 16 0.66 1.18 -56.16
N ALA A 17 1.60 0.53 -55.48
CA ALA A 17 1.88 -0.89 -55.66
C ALA A 17 1.02 -1.71 -54.67
N PRO A 18 0.42 -2.85 -55.07
CA PRO A 18 -0.37 -3.65 -54.15
C PRO A 18 0.56 -4.40 -53.18
N ILE A 19 0.56 -3.96 -51.92
CA ILE A 19 1.21 -4.66 -50.81
C ILE A 19 0.34 -5.89 -50.49
N THR A 20 0.75 -7.07 -50.95
CA THR A 20 0.18 -8.35 -50.53
C THR A 20 0.70 -8.71 -49.14
N ASN A 21 0.20 -8.01 -48.11
CA ASN A 21 0.40 -8.43 -46.73
C ASN A 21 -0.72 -9.39 -46.34
N SER A 22 -0.47 -10.69 -46.52
CA SER A 22 -1.27 -11.73 -45.88
C SER A 22 -0.97 -11.73 -44.38
N LEU A 23 -1.61 -10.83 -43.64
CA LEU A 23 -1.62 -10.88 -42.18
C LEU A 23 -2.39 -12.15 -41.78
N LYS A 24 -1.66 -13.19 -41.42
CA LYS A 24 -2.22 -14.38 -40.78
C LYS A 24 -2.82 -13.93 -39.44
N LEU A 25 -4.15 -13.80 -39.40
CA LEU A 25 -4.90 -13.53 -38.19
C LEU A 25 -4.64 -14.69 -37.23
N THR A 26 -3.93 -14.42 -36.14
CA THR A 26 -3.85 -15.35 -35.01
C THR A 26 -5.28 -15.56 -34.50
N PRO A 27 -5.72 -16.80 -34.25
CA PRO A 27 -7.03 -17.01 -33.66
C PRO A 27 -7.00 -16.38 -32.27
N LEU A 28 -7.79 -15.31 -32.08
CA LEU A 28 -8.13 -14.79 -30.76
C LEU A 28 -8.65 -15.96 -29.95
N THR A 29 -7.83 -16.48 -29.03
CA THR A 29 -8.25 -17.45 -28.04
C THR A 29 -9.33 -16.77 -27.22
N PHE A 30 -10.58 -17.12 -27.52
CA PHE A 30 -11.76 -16.63 -26.83
C PHE A 30 -11.69 -17.12 -25.38
N THR A 31 -11.04 -16.34 -24.51
CA THR A 31 -11.07 -16.56 -23.06
C THR A 31 -12.47 -16.19 -22.60
N ARG A 32 -13.37 -17.18 -22.60
CA ARG A 32 -14.69 -17.21 -21.98
C ARG A 32 -15.25 -15.81 -21.70
N GLY A 33 -15.82 -15.18 -22.72
CA GLY A 33 -16.65 -14.00 -22.54
C GLY A 33 -17.75 -14.31 -21.53
N LYS A 34 -17.69 -13.68 -20.35
CA LYS A 34 -18.78 -13.71 -19.37
C LYS A 34 -20.01 -13.21 -20.12
N ARG A 35 -21.07 -14.02 -20.21
CA ARG A 35 -22.35 -13.70 -20.88
C ARG A 35 -22.85 -12.33 -20.40
N THR A 36 -22.46 -11.24 -21.04
CA THR A 36 -23.31 -10.07 -21.16
C THR A 36 -24.41 -10.55 -22.08
N LYS A 37 -25.56 -10.89 -21.52
CA LYS A 37 -26.71 -11.22 -22.36
C LYS A 37 -26.91 -9.99 -23.25
N SER A 38 -26.67 -10.12 -24.55
CA SER A 38 -26.95 -9.07 -25.54
C SER A 38 -28.43 -8.65 -25.52
N LYS A 39 -29.28 -9.48 -24.91
CA LYS A 39 -30.70 -9.24 -24.58
C LYS A 39 -30.91 -8.84 -23.12
N GLY A 40 -30.12 -7.90 -22.60
CA GLY A 40 -30.32 -7.33 -21.26
C GLY A 40 -31.02 -5.97 -21.36
N THR A 41 -32.01 -5.71 -20.52
CA THR A 41 -32.81 -4.47 -20.50
C THR A 41 -31.99 -3.19 -20.24
N LEU A 42 -30.74 -3.32 -19.78
CA LEU A 42 -29.88 -2.20 -19.38
C LEU A 42 -28.64 -2.09 -20.27
N PRO A 43 -28.11 -0.86 -20.51
CA PRO A 43 -26.89 -0.67 -21.27
C PRO A 43 -25.67 -1.31 -20.58
N PRO A 44 -24.66 -1.77 -21.33
CA PRO A 44 -23.53 -2.55 -20.80
C PRO A 44 -22.70 -1.80 -19.74
N LEU A 45 -22.60 -0.47 -19.83
CA LEU A 45 -21.93 0.36 -18.82
C LEU A 45 -22.65 0.29 -17.47
N VAL A 46 -23.99 0.38 -17.50
CA VAL A 46 -24.83 0.29 -16.29
C VAL A 46 -24.78 -1.14 -15.74
N GLN A 47 -24.78 -2.16 -16.60
CA GLN A 47 -24.56 -3.55 -16.15
C GLN A 47 -23.21 -3.71 -15.44
N ARG A 48 -22.13 -3.08 -15.93
CA ARG A 48 -20.81 -3.11 -15.27
C ARG A 48 -20.85 -2.44 -13.90
N ALA A 49 -21.44 -1.26 -13.81
CA ALA A 49 -21.63 -0.56 -12.54
C ALA A 49 -22.46 -1.40 -11.55
N ILE A 50 -23.56 -2.01 -12.00
CA ILE A 50 -24.37 -2.92 -11.19
C ILE A 50 -23.56 -4.13 -10.74
N THR A 51 -22.67 -4.68 -11.58
CA THR A 51 -21.80 -5.78 -11.15
C THR A 51 -20.75 -5.35 -10.13
N GLN A 52 -20.17 -4.16 -10.26
CA GLN A 52 -19.24 -3.60 -9.27
C GLN A 52 -19.95 -3.34 -7.93
N LEU A 53 -21.14 -2.73 -7.98
CA LEU A 53 -22.00 -2.58 -6.80
C LEU A 53 -22.40 -3.92 -6.21
N SER A 54 -22.70 -4.90 -7.06
CA SER A 54 -23.00 -6.25 -6.61
C SER A 54 -21.80 -6.85 -5.89
N VAL A 55 -20.57 -6.69 -6.39
CA VAL A 55 -19.34 -7.17 -5.75
C VAL A 55 -19.22 -6.64 -4.31
N LEU A 56 -19.49 -5.35 -4.11
CA LEU A 56 -19.46 -4.72 -2.79
C LEU A 56 -20.67 -5.11 -1.92
N SER A 57 -21.81 -5.44 -2.53
CA SER A 57 -23.03 -5.80 -1.79
C SER A 57 -22.92 -7.15 -1.08
N ALA A 58 -23.35 -7.20 0.19
CA ALA A 58 -23.38 -8.42 1.00
C ALA A 58 -24.54 -9.39 0.65
N SER A 59 -25.50 -8.95 -0.17
CA SER A 59 -26.81 -9.58 -0.39
C SER A 59 -26.78 -11.12 -0.51
N ARG A 60 -26.04 -11.66 -1.49
CA ARG A 60 -25.94 -13.11 -1.75
C ARG A 60 -24.53 -13.66 -1.54
N LYS A 61 -23.69 -12.91 -0.82
CA LYS A 61 -22.27 -13.23 -0.61
C LYS A 61 -21.93 -13.58 0.83
N GLN A 62 -22.73 -13.14 1.79
CA GLN A 62 -22.52 -13.53 3.18
C GLN A 62 -22.98 -14.98 3.41
N PRO A 63 -22.17 -15.82 4.08
CA PRO A 63 -22.60 -17.14 4.50
C PRO A 63 -23.62 -17.04 5.65
N LYS A 64 -24.22 -18.18 6.02
CA LYS A 64 -25.01 -18.25 7.25
C LYS A 64 -24.12 -17.99 8.46
N LEU A 65 -24.67 -17.37 9.50
CA LEU A 65 -23.96 -17.11 10.74
C LEU A 65 -23.48 -18.42 11.38
N LEU A 66 -22.25 -18.39 11.89
CA LEU A 66 -21.64 -19.51 12.59
C LEU A 66 -22.40 -19.77 13.89
N LYS A 67 -22.93 -20.99 14.06
CA LYS A 67 -23.55 -21.45 15.30
C LYS A 67 -22.59 -22.39 16.00
N LEU A 68 -22.24 -22.08 17.23
CA LEU A 68 -21.36 -22.90 18.07
C LEU A 68 -22.19 -23.64 19.13
N SER A 69 -21.68 -24.79 19.58
CA SER A 69 -22.18 -25.42 20.79
C SER A 69 -21.89 -24.52 22.00
N ARG A 70 -22.58 -24.73 23.13
CA ARG A 70 -22.32 -23.96 24.35
C ARG A 70 -20.87 -24.13 24.83
N GLU A 71 -20.36 -25.36 24.75
CA GLU A 71 -19.00 -25.68 25.15
C GLU A 71 -17.96 -24.98 24.27
N ASP A 72 -18.15 -25.00 22.95
CA ASP A 72 -17.21 -24.36 22.03
C ASP A 72 -17.29 -22.83 22.10
N PHE A 73 -18.47 -22.29 22.40
CA PHE A 73 -18.61 -20.86 22.69
C PHE A 73 -17.81 -20.45 23.94
N ILE A 74 -17.88 -21.24 25.02
CA ILE A 74 -17.07 -21.00 26.21
C ILE A 74 -15.57 -21.10 25.88
N LYS A 75 -15.14 -22.11 25.13
CA LYS A 75 -13.73 -22.24 24.67
C LYS A 75 -13.30 -21.03 23.83
N HIS A 76 -14.16 -20.54 22.94
CA HIS A 76 -13.88 -19.35 22.16
C HIS A 76 -13.69 -18.12 23.06
N GLN A 77 -14.59 -17.92 24.03
CA GLN A 77 -14.49 -16.81 24.98
C GLN A 77 -13.22 -16.87 25.82
N THR A 78 -12.82 -18.05 26.29
CA THR A 78 -11.59 -18.20 27.08
C THR A 78 -10.34 -17.92 26.25
N ILE A 79 -10.29 -18.37 24.99
CA ILE A 79 -9.19 -18.07 24.07
C ILE A 79 -9.10 -16.54 23.83
N GLN A 80 -10.23 -15.89 23.54
CA GLN A 80 -10.27 -14.44 23.33
C GLN A 80 -9.85 -13.65 24.57
N HIS A 81 -10.28 -14.09 25.75
CA HIS A 81 -9.90 -13.48 27.01
C HIS A 81 -8.40 -13.64 27.28
N CYS A 82 -7.85 -14.85 27.11
CA CYS A 82 -6.43 -15.13 27.24
C CYS A 82 -5.60 -14.26 26.28
N TRP A 83 -6.01 -14.16 25.01
CA TRP A 83 -5.36 -13.28 24.04
C TRP A 83 -5.39 -11.81 24.47
N SER A 84 -6.53 -11.35 25.00
CA SER A 84 -6.68 -9.97 25.49
C SER A 84 -5.76 -9.67 26.66
N ILE A 85 -5.62 -10.59 27.61
CA ILE A 85 -4.68 -10.49 28.73
C ILE A 85 -3.24 -10.44 28.20
N TYR A 86 -2.88 -11.37 27.32
CA TYR A 86 -1.54 -11.42 26.73
C TYR A 86 -1.17 -10.10 26.01
N GLN A 87 -2.10 -9.54 25.23
CA GLN A 87 -1.89 -8.25 24.56
C GLN A 87 -1.75 -7.07 25.53
N LYS A 88 -2.47 -7.12 26.67
CA LYS A 88 -2.32 -6.14 27.75
C LYS A 88 -0.91 -6.22 28.34
N GLU A 89 -0.44 -7.41 28.68
CA GLU A 89 0.92 -7.61 29.23
C GLU A 89 2.01 -7.15 28.26
N LEU A 90 1.88 -7.43 26.95
CA LEU A 90 2.82 -6.93 25.94
C LEU A 90 2.82 -5.39 25.85
N ARG A 91 1.68 -4.75 26.06
CA ARG A 91 1.59 -3.28 26.09
C ARG A 91 2.25 -2.73 27.34
N GLU A 92 2.02 -3.35 28.50
CA GLU A 92 2.64 -2.97 29.77
C GLU A 92 4.16 -3.09 29.71
N LYS A 93 4.68 -4.20 29.18
CA LYS A 93 6.12 -4.39 28.96
C LYS A 93 6.74 -3.31 28.06
N ARG A 94 6.08 -2.97 26.95
CA ARG A 94 6.55 -1.88 26.07
C ARG A 94 6.49 -0.51 26.74
N ASN A 95 5.43 -0.23 27.51
CA ASN A 95 5.28 1.03 28.24
C ASN A 95 6.31 1.17 29.36
N GLU A 96 6.59 0.08 30.08
CA GLU A 96 7.64 0.04 31.09
C GLU A 96 9.00 0.32 30.47
N GLN A 97 9.31 -0.31 29.34
CA GLN A 97 10.54 -0.05 28.60
C GLN A 97 10.66 1.41 28.16
N LEU A 98 9.60 2.01 27.63
CA LEU A 98 9.58 3.44 27.27
C LEU A 98 9.79 4.34 28.49
N LYS A 99 9.21 3.97 29.65
CA LYS A 99 9.40 4.70 30.91
C LYS A 99 10.85 4.61 31.40
N LEU A 100 11.50 3.46 31.26
CA LEU A 100 12.92 3.28 31.60
C LEU A 100 13.81 4.09 30.67
N GLN A 101 13.55 4.06 29.35
CA GLN A 101 14.27 4.87 28.36
C GLN A 101 14.15 6.37 28.68
N TYR A 102 12.94 6.84 28.99
CA TYR A 102 12.71 8.24 29.38
C TYR A 102 13.49 8.62 30.64
N LYS A 103 13.43 7.79 31.70
CA LYS A 103 14.20 8.03 32.93
C LYS A 103 15.70 8.09 32.67
N SER A 104 16.22 7.17 31.87
CA SER A 104 17.63 7.13 31.49
C SER A 104 18.03 8.38 30.71
N ALA A 105 17.25 8.79 29.72
CA ALA A 105 17.49 10.00 28.94
C ALA A 105 17.44 11.26 29.80
N LYS A 106 16.47 11.37 30.72
CA LYS A 106 16.37 12.49 31.66
C LYS A 106 17.60 12.58 32.56
N ASN A 107 17.99 11.48 33.19
CA ASN A 107 19.16 11.44 34.06
C ASN A 107 20.44 11.84 33.30
N ALA A 108 20.59 11.39 32.05
CA ALA A 108 21.72 11.76 31.21
C ALA A 108 21.75 13.27 30.89
N MET A 109 20.58 13.87 30.62
CA MET A 109 20.45 15.30 30.37
C MET A 109 20.73 16.15 31.63
N ASP A 110 20.24 15.70 32.80
CA ASP A 110 20.52 16.37 34.08
C ASP A 110 22.03 16.39 34.39
N VAL A 111 22.73 15.27 34.13
CA VAL A 111 24.20 15.18 34.26
C VAL A 111 24.91 16.07 33.23
N LEU A 112 24.46 16.06 31.97
CA LEU A 112 25.05 16.89 30.92
C LEU A 112 24.94 18.39 31.24
N GLN A 113 23.81 18.81 31.81
CA GLN A 113 23.59 20.19 32.26
C GLN A 113 24.59 20.62 33.34
N GLN A 114 24.88 19.73 34.29
CA GLN A 114 25.85 20.00 35.37
C GLN A 114 27.29 20.08 34.85
N LEU A 115 27.65 19.24 33.88
CA LEU A 115 29.03 19.15 33.37
C LEU A 115 29.34 20.21 32.31
N ASN A 116 28.46 20.39 31.31
CA ASN A 116 28.69 21.32 30.21
C ASN A 116 27.37 21.92 29.69
N PRO A 117 27.01 23.16 30.10
CA PRO A 117 25.75 23.79 29.71
C PRO A 117 25.65 24.07 28.21
N LYS A 118 26.77 24.30 27.52
CA LYS A 118 26.78 24.55 26.07
C LYS A 118 26.39 23.30 25.27
N MET A 119 26.83 22.12 25.70
CA MET A 119 26.44 20.86 25.05
C MET A 119 24.99 20.50 25.37
N PHE A 120 24.52 20.81 26.58
CA PHE A 120 23.12 20.63 26.97
C PHE A 120 22.18 21.48 26.09
N GLU A 121 22.50 22.75 25.86
CA GLU A 121 21.73 23.63 24.97
C GLU A 121 21.67 23.06 23.55
N ALA A 122 22.80 22.63 23.01
CA ALA A 122 22.86 22.03 21.67
C ALA A 122 22.04 20.73 21.56
N ALA A 123 22.06 19.89 22.60
CA ALA A 123 21.32 18.64 22.63
C ALA A 123 19.80 18.83 22.81
N ASN A 124 19.38 19.91 23.48
CA ASN A 124 17.97 20.25 23.70
C ASN A 124 17.36 21.09 22.55
N ALA A 125 18.10 21.31 21.46
CA ALA A 125 17.59 21.99 20.28
C ALA A 125 16.38 21.22 19.70
N PRO A 126 15.31 21.93 19.28
CA PRO A 126 14.12 21.27 18.75
C PRO A 126 14.44 20.56 17.42
N GLU A 127 14.15 19.28 17.35
CA GLU A 127 14.31 18.47 16.13
C GLU A 127 13.12 18.62 15.17
N ASP A 128 12.66 19.86 14.95
CA ASP A 128 11.54 20.10 14.05
C ASP A 128 11.91 19.76 12.60
N GLY A 129 11.01 19.09 11.90
CA GLY A 129 11.24 18.59 10.55
C GLY A 129 12.15 17.36 10.41
N LYS A 130 12.65 16.76 11.50
CA LYS A 130 13.43 15.51 11.44
C LYS A 130 12.54 14.36 10.97
N ARG A 131 13.00 13.63 9.96
CA ARG A 131 12.29 12.48 9.36
C ARG A 131 13.12 11.22 9.51
N PHE A 132 12.44 10.08 9.58
CA PHE A 132 13.13 8.79 9.44
C PHE A 132 13.70 8.67 8.02
N PRO A 133 14.95 8.22 7.87
CA PRO A 133 15.53 7.97 6.55
C PRO A 133 14.78 6.83 5.85
N MET A 134 14.62 6.95 4.53
CA MET A 134 13.88 5.97 3.72
C MET A 134 14.55 4.58 3.70
N GLU A 135 15.83 4.51 4.03
CA GLU A 135 16.59 3.25 4.12
C GLU A 135 16.15 2.39 5.31
N LEU A 136 15.57 2.99 6.36
CA LEU A 136 14.99 2.25 7.49
C LEU A 136 13.63 1.67 7.09
N LYS A 137 13.67 0.52 6.44
CA LYS A 137 12.49 -0.20 5.95
C LYS A 137 11.75 -0.93 7.07
N VAL A 138 10.45 -1.13 6.85
CA VAL A 138 9.61 -2.01 7.69
C VAL A 138 10.08 -3.47 7.51
N PRO A 139 10.24 -4.25 8.60
CA PRO A 139 10.64 -5.65 8.52
C PRO A 139 9.70 -6.49 7.64
N THR A 140 10.28 -7.37 6.82
CA THR A 140 9.55 -8.32 5.96
C THR A 140 9.54 -9.72 6.58
N GLU A 141 8.59 -10.56 6.17
CA GLU A 141 8.49 -11.96 6.65
C GLU A 141 9.69 -12.81 6.22
N PHE A 142 10.14 -12.65 4.98
CA PHE A 142 11.33 -13.32 4.43
C PHE A 142 12.39 -12.30 4.04
N PRO A 143 13.69 -12.65 4.17
CA PRO A 143 14.77 -11.74 3.82
C PRO A 143 14.87 -11.55 2.29
N PRO A 144 15.37 -10.40 1.82
CA PRO A 144 15.71 -10.20 0.42
C PRO A 144 16.97 -10.98 0.00
N ASN A 145 17.21 -11.11 -1.31
CA ASN A 145 18.40 -11.79 -1.86
C ASN A 145 19.72 -11.20 -1.35
N LYS A 146 19.78 -9.89 -1.12
CA LYS A 146 20.91 -9.20 -0.48
C LYS A 146 20.44 -8.70 0.89
N LEU A 147 20.88 -9.36 1.95
CA LEU A 147 20.43 -9.07 3.31
C LEU A 147 20.88 -7.68 3.79
N TRP A 148 22.09 -7.29 3.44
CA TRP A 148 22.69 -6.03 3.88
C TRP A 148 23.52 -5.38 2.76
N HIS A 149 23.44 -4.06 2.68
CA HIS A 149 24.23 -3.27 1.73
C HIS A 149 25.43 -2.66 2.47
N TYR A 150 26.63 -3.20 2.22
CA TYR A 150 27.86 -2.67 2.81
C TYR A 150 28.35 -1.38 2.14
N THR A 151 28.01 -1.18 0.87
CA THR A 151 28.39 0.00 0.10
C THR A 151 27.23 0.99 0.07
N PHE A 152 27.46 2.18 0.63
CA PHE A 152 26.53 3.31 0.59
C PHE A 152 27.27 4.56 0.14
N LYS A 153 26.56 5.51 -0.48
CA LYS A 153 27.10 6.83 -0.80
C LYS A 153 26.87 7.72 0.42
N LYS A 154 27.91 8.43 0.86
CA LYS A 154 27.81 9.42 1.92
C LYS A 154 27.39 10.73 1.27
N ASP A 155 26.13 11.09 1.43
CA ASP A 155 25.62 12.42 1.07
C ASP A 155 26.16 13.50 2.03
#